data_AF-A0A7V5X3T8-F1
#
_entry.id   AF-A0A7V5X3T8-F1
#
_cell.length_a   1.000
_cell.length_b   1.000
_cell.length_c   1.000
_cell.angle_alpha   90.00
_cell.angle_beta   90.00
_cell.angle_gamma   90.00
#
_symmetry.space_group_name_H-M   'P 1'
#
loop_
_entity.id
_entity.type
_entity.pdbx_description
1 polymer ?
#
loop_
_entity_poly.entity_id
_entity_poly.type
_entity_poly.pdbx_seq_one_letter_code
_entity_poly.pdbx_strand_id
1 'polypeptide(L)'
;EKPEHAVIIGGGYIGVEVSESFRKIGMDVTLVEAMPRIMAIMDEDMGEIVANKMEANGIRIITGTKVTGLSGDGRVESVLLEDGSSLNADCVLLSIGVAPRGEIAGEAGLKLGPRGAILVDRYLRTSDPDIFAAGDCSTVYHRLLCEDVFIPLGLTANRQGRICGENIAGELTGRLLKPFPGIIGTAVTKIFDLEIAKTGIGQTDIERYDLKHIRSTKVKARNLPGYFPGSAELWVKLYFEDQTGVITGGQIIGGTGSAIRINTLVCAITQGMRVDELYTLDTAYAPPISPVWDPLVIAAKTAMK
;
A
#
# COMPACT_ATOMS: atom_id res chain seq x y z
N GLU A 1 2.46 -35.06 -4.57
CA GLU A 1 1.27 -34.74 -5.42
C GLU A 1 1.24 -33.24 -5.67
N LYS A 2 0.57 -32.78 -6.74
CA LYS A 2 0.39 -31.34 -7.01
C LYS A 2 -0.80 -30.87 -6.17
N PRO A 3 -0.67 -29.83 -5.32
CA PRO A 3 -1.76 -29.36 -4.49
C PRO A 3 -2.90 -28.79 -5.35
N GLU A 4 -4.15 -29.02 -4.97
CA GLU A 4 -5.36 -28.59 -5.70
C GLU A 4 -6.08 -27.46 -4.97
N HIS A 5 -6.14 -27.51 -3.63
CA HIS A 5 -6.80 -26.50 -2.80
C HIS A 5 -5.78 -25.65 -2.04
N ALA A 6 -5.80 -24.33 -2.30
CA ALA A 6 -5.01 -23.35 -1.56
C ALA A 6 -5.90 -22.48 -0.66
N VAL A 7 -5.51 -22.38 0.62
CA VAL A 7 -6.06 -21.37 1.53
C VAL A 7 -5.01 -20.30 1.82
N ILE A 8 -5.36 -19.06 1.54
CA ILE A 8 -4.51 -17.89 1.80
C ILE A 8 -5.07 -17.17 3.03
N ILE A 9 -4.24 -16.98 4.05
CA ILE A 9 -4.62 -16.35 5.31
C ILE A 9 -4.04 -14.94 5.32
N GLY A 10 -4.90 -13.93 5.22
CA GLY A 10 -4.57 -12.52 5.13
C GLY A 10 -4.77 -11.94 3.73
N GLY A 11 -5.60 -10.89 3.64
CA GLY A 11 -6.00 -10.16 2.45
C GLY A 11 -5.25 -8.86 2.21
N GLY A 12 -3.99 -8.77 2.66
CA GLY A 12 -3.07 -7.70 2.27
C GLY A 12 -2.49 -7.89 0.87
N TYR A 13 -1.55 -7.02 0.46
CA TYR A 13 -0.93 -7.06 -0.87
C TYR A 13 -0.42 -8.45 -1.28
N ILE A 14 0.37 -9.09 -0.41
CA ILE A 14 0.96 -10.41 -0.69
C ILE A 14 -0.12 -11.47 -0.90
N GLY A 15 -1.11 -11.54 -0.01
CA GLY A 15 -2.20 -12.51 -0.11
C GLY A 15 -3.00 -12.33 -1.39
N VAL A 16 -3.28 -11.08 -1.77
CA VAL A 16 -3.95 -10.75 -3.04
C VAL A 16 -3.11 -11.19 -4.25
N GLU A 17 -1.84 -10.82 -4.33
CA GLU A 17 -0.94 -11.16 -5.45
C GLU A 17 -0.76 -12.68 -5.61
N VAL A 18 -0.58 -13.40 -4.49
CA VAL A 18 -0.40 -14.85 -4.54
C VAL A 18 -1.72 -15.57 -4.89
N SER A 19 -2.87 -14.99 -4.54
CA SER A 19 -4.17 -15.55 -4.94
C SER A 19 -4.31 -15.65 -6.46
N GLU A 20 -3.94 -14.61 -7.20
CA GLU A 20 -3.90 -14.68 -8.68
C GLU A 20 -2.89 -15.71 -9.17
N SER A 21 -1.71 -15.77 -8.56
CA SER A 21 -0.67 -16.73 -8.96
C SER A 21 -1.15 -18.18 -8.82
N PHE A 22 -1.80 -18.51 -7.70
CA PHE A 22 -2.39 -19.84 -7.47
C PHE A 22 -3.57 -20.14 -8.39
N ARG A 23 -4.46 -19.17 -8.64
CA ARG A 23 -5.53 -19.36 -9.63
C ARG A 23 -4.98 -19.61 -11.03
N LYS A 24 -3.94 -18.89 -11.47
CA LYS A 24 -3.33 -19.04 -12.79
C LYS A 24 -2.71 -20.42 -13.03
N ILE A 25 -2.25 -21.10 -11.99
CA ILE A 25 -1.72 -22.48 -12.08
C ILE A 25 -2.79 -23.56 -11.89
N GLY A 26 -4.06 -23.16 -11.79
CA GLY A 26 -5.24 -24.01 -11.78
C GLY A 26 -5.69 -24.50 -10.40
N MET A 27 -5.22 -23.89 -9.31
CA MET A 27 -5.65 -24.27 -7.95
C MET A 27 -6.95 -23.59 -7.57
N ASP A 28 -7.77 -24.24 -6.74
CA ASP A 28 -8.92 -23.63 -6.08
C ASP A 28 -8.47 -22.80 -4.87
N VAL A 29 -8.72 -21.50 -4.93
CA VAL A 29 -8.18 -20.54 -3.95
C VAL A 29 -9.30 -20.00 -3.08
N THR A 30 -9.14 -20.14 -1.77
CA THR A 30 -9.92 -19.40 -0.77
C THR A 30 -9.02 -18.45 0.00
N LEU A 31 -9.36 -17.17 0.02
CA LEU A 31 -8.70 -16.15 0.84
C LEU A 31 -9.54 -15.89 2.09
N VAL A 32 -8.92 -16.03 3.26
CA VAL A 32 -9.52 -15.76 4.57
C VAL A 32 -8.86 -14.54 5.19
N GLU A 33 -9.65 -13.55 5.60
CA GLU A 33 -9.20 -12.32 6.23
C GLU A 33 -9.95 -12.11 7.55
N ALA A 34 -9.19 -11.78 8.61
CA ALA A 34 -9.74 -11.53 9.94
C ALA A 34 -10.49 -10.20 10.02
N MET A 35 -10.04 -9.20 9.25
CA MET A 35 -10.70 -7.91 9.14
C MET A 35 -11.99 -8.01 8.31
N PRO A 36 -12.94 -7.05 8.46
CA PRO A 36 -14.20 -7.08 7.70
C PRO A 36 -14.04 -7.02 6.18
N ARG A 37 -12.84 -6.64 5.69
CA ARG A 37 -12.52 -6.48 4.27
C ARG A 37 -11.06 -6.82 3.97
N ILE A 38 -10.81 -7.30 2.76
CA ILE A 38 -9.45 -7.36 2.19
C ILE A 38 -8.96 -5.96 1.82
N MET A 39 -7.66 -5.83 1.54
CA MET A 39 -7.05 -4.57 1.12
C MET A 39 -7.37 -3.41 2.07
N ALA A 40 -7.41 -3.67 3.38
CA ALA A 40 -7.78 -2.68 4.40
C ALA A 40 -6.86 -1.43 4.47
N ILE A 41 -5.75 -1.44 3.73
CA ILE A 41 -4.89 -0.28 3.50
C ILE A 41 -5.50 0.75 2.52
N MET A 42 -6.47 0.30 1.72
CA MET A 42 -7.33 1.11 0.87
C MET A 42 -8.60 1.47 1.64
N ASP A 43 -9.28 2.49 1.15
CA ASP A 43 -10.62 2.78 1.62
C ASP A 43 -11.59 1.66 1.28
N GLU A 44 -12.66 1.55 2.07
CA GLU A 44 -13.68 0.50 1.92
C GLU A 44 -14.21 0.40 0.49
N ASP A 45 -14.66 1.53 -0.04
CA ASP A 45 -15.28 1.65 -1.34
C ASP A 45 -14.28 1.49 -2.51
N MET A 46 -12.98 1.44 -2.21
CA MET A 46 -11.91 1.16 -3.15
C MET A 46 -11.48 -0.31 -3.04
N GLY A 47 -11.35 -0.85 -1.82
CA GLY A 47 -11.06 -2.26 -1.57
C GLY A 47 -12.16 -3.20 -2.09
N GLU A 48 -13.42 -2.77 -2.06
CA GLU A 48 -14.54 -3.53 -2.63
C GLU A 48 -14.38 -3.79 -4.14
N ILE A 49 -13.80 -2.83 -4.88
CA ILE A 49 -13.50 -3.00 -6.32
C ILE A 49 -12.51 -4.15 -6.53
N VAL A 50 -11.55 -4.29 -5.62
CA VAL A 50 -10.54 -5.36 -5.64
C VAL A 50 -11.18 -6.71 -5.32
N ALA A 51 -12.00 -6.77 -4.27
CA ALA A 51 -12.71 -7.99 -3.86
C ALA A 51 -13.60 -8.51 -5.00
N ASN A 52 -14.42 -7.64 -5.58
CA ASN A 52 -15.29 -7.99 -6.71
C ASN A 52 -14.49 -8.53 -7.90
N LYS A 53 -13.32 -7.95 -8.18
CA LYS A 53 -12.44 -8.43 -9.27
C LYS A 53 -11.90 -9.83 -8.99
N MET A 54 -11.51 -10.11 -7.77
CA MET A 54 -10.98 -11.41 -7.35
C MET A 54 -12.06 -12.50 -7.40
N GLU A 55 -13.25 -12.22 -6.88
CA GLU A 55 -14.40 -13.14 -6.91
C GLU A 55 -14.84 -13.45 -8.34
N ALA A 56 -14.89 -12.43 -9.21
CA ALA A 56 -15.17 -12.63 -10.64
C ALA A 56 -14.15 -13.52 -11.35
N ASN A 57 -12.95 -13.72 -10.79
CA ASN A 57 -11.92 -14.64 -11.29
C ASN A 57 -11.85 -15.96 -10.49
N GLY A 58 -12.90 -16.28 -9.75
CA GLY A 58 -13.07 -17.57 -9.07
C GLY A 58 -12.24 -17.72 -7.80
N ILE A 59 -11.85 -16.62 -7.15
CA ILE A 59 -11.28 -16.65 -5.80
C ILE A 59 -12.43 -16.53 -4.81
N ARG A 60 -12.56 -17.49 -3.89
CA ARG A 60 -13.51 -17.37 -2.78
C ARG A 60 -12.92 -16.47 -1.71
N ILE A 61 -13.65 -15.46 -1.26
CA ILE A 61 -13.22 -14.55 -0.19
C ILE A 61 -14.10 -14.77 1.04
N ILE A 62 -13.46 -14.89 2.21
CA ILE A 62 -14.10 -14.97 3.52
C ILE A 62 -13.46 -13.88 4.39
N THR A 63 -14.23 -12.85 4.76
CA THR A 63 -13.76 -11.76 5.63
C THR A 63 -14.38 -11.85 7.03
N GLY A 64 -13.88 -11.05 7.96
CA GLY A 64 -14.37 -10.99 9.34
C GLY A 64 -14.22 -12.31 10.09
N THR A 65 -13.32 -13.19 9.65
CA THR A 65 -13.18 -14.55 10.16
C THR A 65 -11.72 -14.87 10.44
N LYS A 66 -11.42 -15.24 11.69
CA LYS A 66 -10.08 -15.66 12.10
C LYS A 66 -9.86 -17.14 11.84
N VAL A 67 -8.65 -17.46 11.37
CA VAL A 67 -8.12 -18.82 11.40
C VAL A 67 -7.58 -19.11 12.79
N THR A 68 -7.98 -20.24 13.36
CA THR A 68 -7.60 -20.66 14.72
C THR A 68 -6.55 -21.76 14.73
N GLY A 69 -6.39 -22.49 13.62
CA GLY A 69 -5.39 -23.55 13.52
C GLY A 69 -5.34 -24.21 12.15
N LEU A 70 -4.38 -25.11 12.00
CA LEU A 70 -4.22 -26.00 10.86
C LEU A 70 -4.35 -27.43 11.37
N SER A 71 -5.00 -28.31 10.60
CA SER A 71 -5.13 -29.73 10.93
C SER A 71 -4.57 -30.60 9.82
N GLY A 72 -4.01 -31.75 10.20
CA GLY A 72 -3.47 -32.78 9.32
C GLY A 72 -2.35 -33.58 9.99
N ASP A 73 -1.91 -34.65 9.33
CA ASP A 73 -0.85 -35.55 9.80
C ASP A 73 0.39 -35.44 8.91
N GLY A 74 1.41 -34.70 9.38
CA GLY A 74 2.65 -34.43 8.63
C GLY A 74 2.51 -33.50 7.41
N ARG A 75 1.28 -33.24 6.96
CA ARG A 75 0.89 -32.26 5.93
C ARG A 75 -0.41 -31.58 6.32
N VAL A 76 -0.67 -30.39 5.80
CA VAL A 76 -1.96 -29.71 5.99
C VAL A 76 -3.04 -30.44 5.19
N GLU A 77 -4.21 -30.61 5.82
CA GLU A 77 -5.42 -31.15 5.20
C GLU A 77 -6.60 -30.19 5.35
N SER A 78 -6.62 -29.39 6.42
CA SER A 78 -7.62 -28.35 6.61
C SER A 78 -7.15 -27.14 7.42
N VAL A 79 -7.83 -26.02 7.19
CA VAL A 79 -7.73 -24.77 7.95
C VAL A 79 -8.96 -24.64 8.84
N LEU A 80 -8.74 -24.45 10.14
CA LEU A 80 -9.79 -24.31 11.15
C LEU A 80 -10.17 -22.84 11.34
N LEU A 81 -11.47 -22.55 11.32
CA LEU A 81 -12.02 -21.21 11.47
C LEU A 81 -12.57 -21.00 12.88
N GLU A 82 -12.69 -19.75 13.31
CA GLU A 82 -13.16 -19.40 14.66
C GLU A 82 -14.64 -19.74 14.92
N ASP A 83 -15.44 -19.93 13.87
CA ASP A 83 -16.84 -20.36 13.95
C ASP A 83 -17.00 -21.88 14.12
N GLY A 84 -15.87 -22.62 14.20
CA GLY A 84 -15.84 -24.07 14.33
C GLY A 84 -15.91 -24.83 13.00
N SER A 85 -16.06 -24.12 11.87
CA SER A 85 -15.99 -24.73 10.55
C SER A 85 -14.53 -24.96 10.09
N SER A 86 -14.36 -25.71 8.99
CA SER A 86 -13.06 -25.99 8.41
C SER A 86 -13.08 -25.91 6.89
N LEU A 87 -11.96 -25.50 6.30
CA LEU A 87 -11.73 -25.46 4.86
C LEU A 87 -10.71 -26.51 4.47
N ASN A 88 -10.99 -27.34 3.46
CA ASN A 88 -10.01 -28.26 2.90
C ASN A 88 -8.84 -27.46 2.30
N ALA A 89 -7.61 -27.90 2.57
CA ALA A 89 -6.41 -27.24 2.08
C ALA A 89 -5.26 -28.22 1.95
N ASP A 90 -4.65 -28.27 0.75
CA ASP A 90 -3.41 -29.01 0.49
C ASP A 90 -2.19 -28.07 0.54
N CYS A 91 -2.46 -26.76 0.48
CA CYS A 91 -1.47 -25.69 0.56
C CYS A 91 -2.05 -24.53 1.36
N VAL A 92 -1.26 -23.99 2.29
CA VAL A 92 -1.63 -22.81 3.07
C VAL A 92 -0.56 -21.75 2.96
N LEU A 93 -0.95 -20.53 2.60
CA LEU A 93 -0.09 -19.35 2.65
C LEU A 93 -0.48 -18.48 3.85
N LEU A 94 0.49 -18.20 4.72
CA LEU A 94 0.36 -17.20 5.78
C LEU A 94 0.83 -15.83 5.27
N SER A 95 -0.11 -14.91 5.07
CA SER A 95 0.11 -13.53 4.61
C SER A 95 -0.52 -12.51 5.57
N ILE A 96 -0.30 -12.69 6.86
CA ILE A 96 -0.89 -11.91 7.96
C ILE A 96 -0.06 -10.68 8.37
N GLY A 97 0.75 -10.16 7.44
CA GLY A 97 1.66 -9.05 7.67
C GLY A 97 3.03 -9.47 8.21
N VAL A 98 3.91 -8.48 8.36
CA VAL A 98 5.27 -8.66 8.87
C VAL A 98 5.49 -7.82 10.12
N ALA A 99 6.43 -8.27 10.96
CA ALA A 99 6.93 -7.52 12.10
C ALA A 99 8.41 -7.15 11.85
N PRO A 100 8.85 -5.97 12.29
CA PRO A 100 10.26 -5.59 12.21
C PRO A 100 11.11 -6.51 13.11
N ARG A 101 12.31 -6.86 12.66
CA ARG A 101 13.29 -7.62 13.46
C ARG A 101 14.18 -6.67 14.27
N GLY A 102 13.64 -6.13 15.34
CA GLY A 102 14.34 -5.18 16.23
C GLY A 102 14.87 -5.81 17.52
N GLU A 103 14.75 -7.12 17.71
CA GLU A 103 15.02 -7.79 18.99
C GLU A 103 16.48 -7.63 19.42
N ILE A 104 17.44 -7.89 18.52
CA ILE A 104 18.88 -7.74 18.77
C ILE A 104 19.22 -6.29 19.17
N ALA A 105 18.60 -5.31 18.52
CA ALA A 105 18.81 -3.91 18.83
C ALA A 105 18.26 -3.54 20.21
N GLY A 106 17.06 -4.04 20.56
CA GLY A 106 16.46 -3.84 21.88
C GLY A 106 17.29 -4.47 23.00
N GLU A 107 17.77 -5.70 22.80
CA GLU A 107 18.67 -6.40 23.75
C GLU A 107 20.00 -5.65 23.94
N ALA A 108 20.50 -5.00 22.88
CA ALA A 108 21.67 -4.12 22.94
C ALA A 108 21.40 -2.74 23.57
N GLY A 109 20.17 -2.46 24.03
CA GLY A 109 19.79 -1.19 24.66
C GLY A 109 19.45 -0.06 23.70
N LEU A 110 19.30 -0.34 22.39
CA LEU A 110 18.88 0.65 21.41
C LEU A 110 17.39 0.97 21.55
N LYS A 111 17.02 2.22 21.27
CA LYS A 111 15.62 2.65 21.27
C LYS A 111 14.85 1.96 20.15
N LEU A 112 13.69 1.40 20.49
CA LEU A 112 12.72 0.88 19.55
C LEU A 112 11.53 1.84 19.41
N GLY A 113 11.02 1.95 18.20
CA GLY A 113 9.83 2.71 17.84
C GLY A 113 8.59 1.81 17.68
N PRO A 114 7.57 2.27 16.93
CA PRO A 114 6.33 1.54 16.74
C PRO A 114 6.55 0.10 16.27
N ARG A 115 5.77 -0.83 16.86
CA ARG A 115 5.81 -2.26 16.55
C ARG A 115 7.17 -2.95 16.76
N GLY A 116 8.09 -2.33 17.51
CA GLY A 116 9.41 -2.88 17.80
C GLY A 116 10.45 -2.59 16.72
N ALA A 117 10.18 -1.70 15.77
CA ALA A 117 11.17 -1.29 14.77
C ALA A 117 12.31 -0.50 15.42
N ILE A 118 13.53 -0.62 14.90
CA ILE A 118 14.69 0.16 15.37
C ILE A 118 14.41 1.64 15.10
N LEU A 119 14.38 2.46 16.15
CA LEU A 119 14.14 3.89 16.00
C LEU A 119 15.40 4.53 15.42
N VAL A 120 15.23 5.24 14.31
CA VAL A 120 16.32 5.99 13.67
C VAL A 120 16.01 7.46 13.53
N ASP A 121 17.05 8.29 13.57
CA ASP A 121 16.95 9.71 13.25
C ASP A 121 16.85 9.95 11.74
N ARG A 122 16.81 11.23 11.34
CA ARG A 122 16.74 11.61 9.92
C ARG A 122 17.97 11.24 9.12
N TYR A 123 19.08 10.89 9.76
CA TYR A 123 20.32 10.45 9.13
C TYR A 123 20.49 8.92 9.20
N LEU A 124 19.46 8.20 9.65
CA LEU A 124 19.41 6.74 9.78
C LEU A 124 20.31 6.20 10.90
N ARG A 125 20.71 7.04 11.85
CA ARG A 125 21.41 6.64 13.08
C ARG A 125 20.41 6.16 14.11
N THR A 126 20.80 5.16 14.87
CA THR A 126 20.03 4.70 16.03
C THR A 126 20.26 5.62 17.24
N SER A 127 19.82 5.21 18.43
CA SER A 127 20.17 5.90 19.67
C SER A 127 21.65 5.83 20.04
N ASP A 128 22.38 4.88 19.45
CA ASP A 128 23.84 4.85 19.46
C ASP A 128 24.35 5.50 18.16
N PRO A 129 25.21 6.54 18.23
CA PRO A 129 25.69 7.27 17.05
C PRO A 129 26.55 6.41 16.12
N ASP A 130 27.15 5.32 16.60
CA ASP A 130 28.00 4.42 15.81
C ASP A 130 27.19 3.31 15.11
N ILE A 131 25.89 3.19 15.42
CA ILE A 131 25.01 2.17 14.88
C ILE A 131 23.94 2.81 14.00
N PHE A 132 23.79 2.29 12.79
CA PHE A 132 22.79 2.71 11.81
C PHE A 132 21.82 1.57 11.51
N ALA A 133 20.60 1.92 11.08
CA ALA A 133 19.61 0.93 10.62
C ALA A 133 18.82 1.46 9.41
N ALA A 134 18.44 0.55 8.52
CA ALA A 134 17.74 0.87 7.28
C ALA A 134 16.86 -0.31 6.81
N GLY A 135 15.75 0.00 6.15
CA GLY A 135 14.80 -0.98 5.65
C GLY A 135 13.83 -1.47 6.71
N ASP A 136 13.25 -2.65 6.48
CA ASP A 136 12.12 -3.18 7.24
C ASP A 136 12.44 -3.57 8.70
N CYS A 137 13.67 -3.38 9.17
CA CYS A 137 14.00 -3.46 10.59
C CYS A 137 13.87 -2.10 11.31
N SER A 138 13.80 -0.99 10.58
CA SER A 138 13.87 0.37 11.11
C SER A 138 12.57 1.16 10.94
N THR A 139 12.41 2.23 11.71
CA THR A 139 11.34 3.21 11.48
C THR A 139 11.60 4.01 10.22
N VAL A 140 10.55 4.66 9.72
CA VAL A 140 10.65 5.67 8.66
C VAL A 140 9.76 6.86 9.00
N TYR A 141 10.25 8.07 8.78
CA TYR A 141 9.45 9.27 9.01
C TYR A 141 8.38 9.45 7.92
N HIS A 142 7.11 9.57 8.34
CA HIS A 142 5.99 9.89 7.46
C HIS A 142 5.77 11.41 7.39
N ARG A 143 5.98 12.00 6.20
CA ARG A 143 6.04 13.45 6.03
C ARG A 143 4.74 14.18 6.37
N LEU A 144 3.59 13.56 6.11
CA LEU A 144 2.28 14.18 6.31
C LEU A 144 1.72 13.94 7.71
N LEU A 145 2.13 12.85 8.36
CA LEU A 145 1.70 12.53 9.72
C LEU A 145 2.65 13.15 10.76
N CYS A 146 3.84 13.55 10.32
CA CYS A 146 4.92 14.06 11.16
C CYS A 146 5.33 13.09 12.27
N GLU A 147 5.28 11.78 11.97
CA GLU A 147 5.58 10.71 12.90
C GLU A 147 6.50 9.66 12.29
N ASP A 148 7.26 8.98 13.15
CA ASP A 148 7.96 7.75 12.79
C ASP A 148 6.97 6.59 12.72
N VAL A 149 6.94 5.91 11.57
CA VAL A 149 6.01 4.82 11.28
C VAL A 149 6.76 3.56 10.86
N PHE A 150 6.05 2.44 10.83
CA PHE A 150 6.52 1.18 10.26
C PHE A 150 5.73 0.85 8.99
N ILE A 151 6.32 1.12 7.83
CA ILE A 151 5.77 0.84 6.50
C ILE A 151 6.83 0.08 5.68
N PRO A 152 6.80 -1.26 5.69
CA PRO A 152 7.82 -2.11 5.08
C PRO A 152 7.63 -2.17 3.55
N LEU A 153 8.44 -1.41 2.81
CA LEU A 153 8.35 -1.30 1.36
C LEU A 153 9.74 -1.28 0.74
N GLY A 154 9.92 -2.05 -0.34
CA GLY A 154 11.21 -2.21 -1.03
C GLY A 154 11.82 -0.88 -1.52
N LEU A 155 11.00 0.08 -1.94
CA LEU A 155 11.47 1.41 -2.34
C LEU A 155 12.11 2.16 -1.15
N THR A 156 11.46 2.11 0.01
CA THR A 156 11.96 2.73 1.25
C THR A 156 13.26 2.09 1.66
N ALA A 157 13.31 0.75 1.71
CA ALA A 157 14.50 0.01 2.08
C ALA A 157 15.71 0.31 1.17
N ASN A 158 15.51 0.32 -0.15
CA ASN A 158 16.59 0.65 -1.09
C ASN A 158 17.13 2.07 -0.89
N ARG A 159 16.24 3.05 -0.72
CA ARG A 159 16.64 4.45 -0.53
C ARG A 159 17.29 4.69 0.83
N GLN A 160 16.76 4.08 1.90
CA GLN A 160 17.38 4.13 3.23
C GLN A 160 18.76 3.48 3.19
N GLY A 161 18.92 2.29 2.61
CA GLY A 161 20.22 1.63 2.50
C GLY A 161 21.27 2.48 1.79
N ARG A 162 20.88 3.14 0.68
CA ARG A 162 21.76 4.08 -0.03
C ARG A 162 22.19 5.25 0.85
N ILE A 163 21.24 5.94 1.49
CA ILE A 163 21.53 7.11 2.34
C ILE A 163 22.31 6.70 3.59
N CYS A 164 22.01 5.54 4.16
CA CYS A 164 22.71 4.97 5.30
C CYS A 164 24.20 4.77 4.98
N GLY A 165 24.52 4.16 3.83
CA GLY A 165 25.90 4.00 3.39
C GLY A 165 26.61 5.33 3.12
N GLU A 166 25.90 6.31 2.53
CA GLU A 166 26.45 7.67 2.34
C GLU A 166 26.74 8.37 3.67
N ASN A 167 25.88 8.20 4.68
CA ASN A 167 26.04 8.80 6.00
C ASN A 167 27.16 8.13 6.82
N ILE A 168 27.28 6.80 6.76
CA ILE A 168 28.41 6.08 7.38
C ILE A 168 29.74 6.58 6.79
N ALA A 169 29.85 6.67 5.45
CA ALA A 169 31.03 7.24 4.81
C ALA A 169 31.23 8.72 5.18
N GLY A 170 30.14 9.45 5.35
CA GLY A 170 30.12 10.83 5.84
C GLY A 170 30.79 10.98 7.19
N GLU A 171 30.32 10.23 8.19
CA GLU A 171 30.88 10.19 9.56
C GLU A 171 32.38 9.84 9.53
N LEU A 172 32.76 8.78 8.80
CA LEU A 172 34.16 8.32 8.74
C LEU A 172 35.13 9.31 8.08
N THR A 173 34.64 10.16 7.18
CA THR A 173 35.48 11.09 6.40
C THR A 173 35.30 12.56 6.79
N GLY A 174 34.49 12.84 7.81
CA GLY A 174 34.16 14.21 8.23
C GLY A 174 33.35 15.00 7.20
N ARG A 175 32.58 14.33 6.33
CA ARG A 175 31.67 14.95 5.36
C ARG A 175 30.29 15.17 5.98
N LEU A 176 29.58 16.17 5.47
CA LEU A 176 28.20 16.45 5.87
C LEU A 176 27.27 15.26 5.57
N LEU A 177 26.49 14.88 6.57
CA LEU A 177 25.46 13.85 6.44
C LEU A 177 24.25 14.35 5.65
N LYS A 178 23.56 13.44 4.99
CA LYS A 178 22.36 13.71 4.22
C LYS A 178 21.14 13.12 4.92
N PRO A 179 20.08 13.93 5.14
CA PRO A 179 18.87 13.39 5.74
C PRO A 179 18.11 12.52 4.74
N PHE A 180 17.54 11.41 5.22
CA PHE A 180 16.47 10.71 4.54
C PHE A 180 15.21 11.59 4.57
N PRO A 181 14.62 11.96 3.43
CA PRO A 181 13.53 12.95 3.35
C PRO A 181 12.19 12.44 3.93
N GLY A 182 12.09 11.15 4.26
CA GLY A 182 10.85 10.52 4.71
C GLY A 182 10.01 10.04 3.54
N ILE A 183 8.85 9.45 3.85
CA ILE A 183 7.91 8.90 2.87
C ILE A 183 6.51 9.49 3.04
N ILE A 184 5.63 9.19 2.09
CA ILE A 184 4.20 9.48 2.17
C ILE A 184 3.35 8.22 1.93
N GLY A 185 3.89 7.03 2.23
CA GLY A 185 3.11 5.78 2.15
C GLY A 185 2.65 5.38 0.74
N THR A 186 3.41 5.73 -0.31
CA THR A 186 3.11 5.34 -1.69
C THR A 186 3.27 3.82 -1.88
N ALA A 187 2.24 3.16 -2.40
CA ALA A 187 2.26 1.73 -2.69
C ALA A 187 1.45 1.45 -3.97
N VAL A 188 1.90 0.45 -4.72
CA VAL A 188 1.25 -0.04 -5.94
C VAL A 188 1.28 -1.56 -5.95
N THR A 189 0.19 -2.17 -6.39
CA THR A 189 0.10 -3.60 -6.68
C THR A 189 -0.78 -3.81 -7.92
N LYS A 190 -0.92 -5.04 -8.36
CA LYS A 190 -1.77 -5.45 -9.47
C LYS A 190 -2.41 -6.79 -9.15
N ILE A 191 -3.66 -6.94 -9.57
CA ILE A 191 -4.40 -8.19 -9.52
C ILE A 191 -5.16 -8.40 -10.83
N PHE A 192 -4.84 -9.46 -11.55
CA PHE A 192 -5.31 -9.71 -12.91
C PHE A 192 -4.99 -8.53 -13.84
N ASP A 193 -5.99 -7.88 -14.43
CA ASP A 193 -5.90 -6.66 -15.24
C ASP A 193 -6.19 -5.38 -14.44
N LEU A 194 -6.40 -5.49 -13.13
CA LEU A 194 -6.67 -4.35 -12.25
C LEU A 194 -5.38 -3.88 -11.58
N GLU A 195 -5.00 -2.63 -11.81
CA GLU A 195 -3.91 -1.95 -11.12
C GLU A 195 -4.45 -1.15 -9.92
N ILE A 196 -3.75 -1.19 -8.79
CA ILE A 196 -4.16 -0.60 -7.53
C ILE A 196 -3.01 0.26 -7.01
N ALA A 197 -3.29 1.51 -6.67
CA ALA A 197 -2.29 2.43 -6.13
C ALA A 197 -2.86 3.30 -5.00
N LYS A 198 -2.01 3.64 -4.04
CA LYS A 198 -2.29 4.67 -3.03
C LYS A 198 -1.06 5.52 -2.76
N THR A 199 -1.29 6.72 -2.25
CA THR A 199 -0.26 7.56 -1.64
C THR A 199 -0.90 8.54 -0.66
N GLY A 200 -0.15 8.98 0.32
CA GLY A 200 -0.56 9.98 1.30
C GLY A 200 -1.61 9.48 2.29
N ILE A 201 -2.38 10.43 2.82
CA ILE A 201 -3.42 10.22 3.82
C ILE A 201 -4.65 9.57 3.18
N GLY A 202 -5.17 8.50 3.80
CA GLY A 202 -6.47 7.90 3.47
C GLY A 202 -7.48 7.99 4.62
N GLN A 203 -8.67 7.41 4.45
CA GLN A 203 -9.74 7.48 5.46
C GLN A 203 -9.33 6.87 6.81
N THR A 204 -8.63 5.74 6.80
CA THR A 204 -8.10 5.11 8.03
C THR A 204 -7.14 6.03 8.77
N ASP A 205 -6.34 6.83 8.07
CA ASP A 205 -5.43 7.79 8.68
C ASP A 205 -6.20 8.99 9.26
N ILE A 206 -7.24 9.46 8.57
CA ILE A 206 -8.13 10.53 9.06
C ILE A 206 -8.76 10.15 10.39
N GLU A 207 -9.30 8.93 10.49
CA GLU A 207 -9.92 8.41 11.71
C GLU A 207 -8.89 8.23 12.83
N ARG A 208 -7.72 7.67 12.51
CA ARG A 208 -6.68 7.36 13.49
C ARG A 208 -6.01 8.59 14.07
N TYR A 209 -5.77 9.62 13.26
CA TYR A 209 -5.01 10.82 13.63
C TYR A 209 -5.90 12.06 13.82
N ASP A 210 -7.23 11.88 13.84
CA ASP A 210 -8.22 12.96 13.98
C ASP A 210 -8.06 14.10 12.96
N LEU A 211 -7.71 13.76 11.70
CA LEU A 211 -7.45 14.73 10.63
C LEU A 211 -8.75 15.20 9.96
N LYS A 212 -9.75 15.59 10.75
CA LYS A 212 -11.11 15.99 10.28
C LYS A 212 -11.13 17.18 9.30
N HIS A 213 -10.02 17.90 9.17
CA HIS A 213 -9.83 18.98 8.20
C HIS A 213 -9.53 18.45 6.78
N ILE A 214 -9.32 17.15 6.60
CA ILE A 214 -9.10 16.52 5.30
C ILE A 214 -10.42 15.98 4.77
N ARG A 215 -10.76 16.37 3.54
CA ARG A 215 -11.91 15.86 2.78
C ARG A 215 -11.44 14.94 1.66
N SER A 216 -12.39 14.21 1.08
CA SER A 216 -12.12 13.42 -0.11
C SER A 216 -13.22 13.53 -1.15
N THR A 217 -12.85 13.31 -2.40
CA THR A 217 -13.78 13.07 -3.50
C THR A 217 -13.43 11.77 -4.21
N LYS A 218 -14.44 11.10 -4.78
CA LYS A 218 -14.26 9.92 -5.62
C LYS A 218 -14.90 10.17 -6.98
N VAL A 219 -14.15 9.91 -8.04
CA VAL A 219 -14.62 10.02 -9.42
C VAL A 219 -14.41 8.72 -10.16
N LYS A 220 -15.36 8.42 -11.05
CA LYS A 220 -15.26 7.36 -12.05
C LYS A 220 -14.86 7.99 -13.39
N ALA A 221 -13.87 7.44 -14.05
CA ALA A 221 -13.41 7.88 -15.36
C ALA A 221 -12.92 6.69 -16.19
N ARG A 222 -12.24 6.94 -17.31
CA ARG A 222 -11.56 5.91 -18.12
C ARG A 222 -10.07 6.18 -18.24
N ASN A 223 -9.27 5.13 -18.29
CA ASN A 223 -7.81 5.25 -18.44
C ASN A 223 -7.39 5.76 -19.84
N LEU A 224 -8.23 5.50 -20.86
CA LEU A 224 -8.09 5.90 -22.26
C LEU A 224 -9.44 6.40 -22.80
N PRO A 225 -9.48 7.16 -23.91
CA PRO A 225 -10.74 7.51 -24.58
C PRO A 225 -11.61 6.28 -24.85
N GLY A 226 -12.93 6.40 -24.73
CA GLY A 226 -13.84 5.25 -24.82
C GLY A 226 -13.83 4.52 -26.17
N TYR A 227 -13.41 5.20 -27.24
CA TYR A 227 -13.26 4.60 -28.58
C TYR A 227 -11.93 3.85 -28.76
N PHE A 228 -10.96 4.01 -27.85
CA PHE A 228 -9.62 3.44 -28.00
C PHE A 228 -9.56 2.00 -27.47
N PRO A 229 -8.96 1.04 -28.20
CA PRO A 229 -8.83 -0.34 -27.73
C PRO A 229 -8.12 -0.44 -26.38
N GLY A 230 -8.63 -1.28 -25.48
CA GLY A 230 -8.08 -1.43 -24.12
C GLY A 230 -8.54 -0.37 -23.12
N SER A 231 -9.46 0.53 -23.51
CA SER A 231 -10.07 1.49 -22.58
C SER A 231 -10.87 0.77 -21.49
N ALA A 232 -10.42 0.96 -20.25
CA ALA A 232 -11.00 0.40 -19.04
C ALA A 232 -11.46 1.52 -18.11
N GLU A 233 -12.35 1.15 -17.18
CA GLU A 233 -12.76 2.05 -16.11
C GLU A 233 -11.60 2.27 -15.14
N LEU A 234 -11.54 3.47 -14.57
CA LEU A 234 -10.76 3.72 -13.37
C LEU A 234 -11.55 4.56 -12.37
N TRP A 235 -11.15 4.41 -11.12
CA TRP A 235 -11.60 5.19 -9.99
C TRP A 235 -10.42 5.96 -9.43
N VAL A 236 -10.64 7.25 -9.19
CA VAL A 236 -9.70 8.12 -8.48
C VAL A 236 -10.40 8.64 -7.24
N LYS A 237 -9.81 8.38 -6.08
CA LYS A 237 -10.17 9.03 -4.82
C LYS A 237 -9.08 10.02 -4.46
N LEU A 238 -9.41 11.29 -4.28
CA LEU A 238 -8.47 12.37 -4.00
C LEU A 238 -8.73 12.93 -2.60
N TYR A 239 -7.67 13.12 -1.81
CA TYR A 239 -7.74 13.70 -0.46
C TYR A 239 -7.08 15.06 -0.44
N PHE A 240 -7.70 16.02 0.24
CA PHE A 240 -7.23 17.40 0.31
C PHE A 240 -7.71 18.10 1.58
N GLU A 241 -6.96 19.09 2.05
CA GLU A 241 -7.35 19.95 3.16
C GLU A 241 -8.49 20.90 2.77
N ASP A 242 -9.51 21.00 3.62
CA ASP A 242 -10.77 21.73 3.36
C ASP A 242 -10.55 23.23 3.11
N GLN A 243 -9.69 23.87 3.91
CA GLN A 243 -9.52 25.33 3.86
C GLN A 243 -8.55 25.77 2.77
N THR A 244 -7.46 25.04 2.57
CA THR A 244 -6.40 25.44 1.64
C THR A 244 -6.53 24.77 0.29
N GLY A 245 -7.21 23.62 0.21
CA GLY A 245 -7.22 22.77 -0.97
C GLY A 245 -5.90 22.03 -1.22
N VAL A 246 -4.95 22.05 -0.28
CA VAL A 246 -3.68 21.30 -0.42
C VAL A 246 -3.96 19.80 -0.50
N ILE A 247 -3.39 19.13 -1.50
CA ILE A 247 -3.58 17.70 -1.73
C ILE A 247 -2.76 16.92 -0.70
N THR A 248 -3.40 15.97 -0.02
CA THR A 248 -2.81 15.18 1.07
C THR A 248 -2.75 13.69 0.77
N GLY A 249 -3.48 13.20 -0.24
CA GLY A 249 -3.48 11.79 -0.57
C GLY A 249 -4.28 11.45 -1.82
N GLY A 250 -4.18 10.19 -2.23
CA GLY A 250 -4.99 9.66 -3.30
C GLY A 250 -4.94 8.15 -3.42
N GLN A 251 -5.99 7.59 -4.00
CA GLN A 251 -6.13 6.18 -4.34
C GLN A 251 -6.59 6.06 -5.79
N ILE A 252 -6.00 5.13 -6.52
CA ILE A 252 -6.32 4.87 -7.92
C ILE A 252 -6.51 3.38 -8.11
N ILE A 253 -7.64 2.99 -8.67
CA ILE A 253 -7.92 1.59 -9.03
C ILE A 253 -8.50 1.57 -10.44
N GLY A 254 -7.91 0.82 -11.36
CA GLY A 254 -8.40 0.76 -12.73
C GLY A 254 -7.66 -0.24 -13.59
N GLY A 255 -7.96 -0.27 -14.88
CA GLY A 255 -7.24 -1.13 -15.83
C GLY A 255 -5.78 -0.73 -16.03
N THR A 256 -5.11 -1.43 -16.94
CA THR A 256 -3.70 -1.20 -17.28
C THR A 256 -3.37 0.28 -17.52
N GLY A 257 -2.27 0.75 -16.92
CA GLY A 257 -1.80 2.14 -16.99
C GLY A 257 -2.49 3.11 -16.02
N SER A 258 -3.46 2.68 -15.21
CA SER A 258 -4.11 3.52 -14.22
C SER A 258 -3.20 3.83 -13.02
N ALA A 259 -2.53 2.83 -12.44
CA ALA A 259 -1.81 3.00 -11.17
C ALA A 259 -0.64 3.98 -11.27
N ILE A 260 0.07 4.03 -12.39
CA ILE A 260 1.27 4.86 -12.54
C ILE A 260 0.96 6.37 -12.41
N ARG A 261 -0.29 6.78 -12.64
CA ARG A 261 -0.77 8.15 -12.42
C ARG A 261 -0.60 8.59 -10.96
N ILE A 262 -0.48 7.66 -10.01
CA ILE A 262 -0.23 7.96 -8.61
C ILE A 262 1.04 8.79 -8.42
N ASN A 263 2.05 8.64 -9.30
CA ASN A 263 3.29 9.39 -9.21
C ASN A 263 3.10 10.91 -9.41
N THR A 264 2.09 11.31 -10.18
CA THR A 264 1.70 12.73 -10.29
C THR A 264 1.20 13.24 -8.95
N LEU A 265 0.38 12.46 -8.23
CA LEU A 265 -0.07 12.81 -6.88
C LEU A 265 1.08 12.79 -5.87
N VAL A 266 2.03 11.86 -5.99
CA VAL A 266 3.26 11.88 -5.18
C VAL A 266 3.98 13.21 -5.34
N CYS A 267 4.21 13.64 -6.59
CA CYS A 267 4.85 14.94 -6.86
C CYS A 267 4.04 16.09 -6.24
N ALA A 268 2.74 16.17 -6.57
CA ALA A 268 1.83 17.21 -6.09
C ALA A 268 1.83 17.34 -4.55
N ILE A 269 1.63 16.22 -3.84
CA ILE A 269 1.62 16.17 -2.38
C ILE A 269 2.98 16.61 -1.82
N THR A 270 4.08 16.14 -2.39
CA THR A 270 5.41 16.47 -1.87
C THR A 270 5.80 17.95 -2.03
N GLN A 271 5.12 18.67 -2.93
CA GLN A 271 5.27 20.10 -3.18
C GLN A 271 4.18 20.96 -2.53
N GLY A 272 3.20 20.36 -1.83
CA GLY A 272 2.09 21.09 -1.23
C GLY A 272 1.12 21.70 -2.25
N MET A 273 0.99 21.06 -3.43
CA MET A 273 0.12 21.53 -4.51
C MET A 273 -1.35 21.51 -4.10
N ARG A 274 -2.10 22.52 -4.52
CA ARG A 274 -3.54 22.66 -4.29
C ARG A 274 -4.37 22.03 -5.41
N VAL A 275 -5.63 21.72 -5.11
CA VAL A 275 -6.56 21.10 -6.07
C VAL A 275 -6.79 21.94 -7.33
N ASP A 276 -6.81 23.27 -7.24
CA ASP A 276 -6.94 24.18 -8.39
C ASP A 276 -5.68 24.22 -9.27
N GLU A 277 -4.51 24.06 -8.67
CA GLU A 277 -3.25 23.88 -9.41
C GLU A 277 -3.23 22.52 -10.14
N LEU A 278 -3.66 21.44 -9.47
CA LEU A 278 -3.80 20.12 -10.12
C LEU A 278 -4.78 20.16 -11.30
N TYR A 279 -5.89 20.91 -11.18
CA TYR A 279 -6.88 21.07 -12.25
C TYR A 279 -6.31 21.74 -13.51
N THR A 280 -5.28 22.58 -13.36
CA THR A 280 -4.71 23.37 -14.47
C THR A 280 -3.41 22.79 -15.03
N LEU A 281 -3.00 21.60 -14.58
CA LEU A 281 -1.79 20.96 -15.10
C LEU A 281 -1.89 20.66 -16.60
N ASP A 282 -0.80 20.99 -17.30
CA ASP A 282 -0.58 20.62 -18.70
C ASP A 282 -0.14 19.15 -18.81
N THR A 283 -1.09 18.23 -18.59
CA THR A 283 -0.83 16.78 -18.59
C THR A 283 -0.63 16.25 -20.01
N ALA A 284 0.33 15.33 -20.19
CA ALA A 284 0.58 14.68 -21.46
C ALA A 284 -0.67 13.92 -21.97
N TYR A 285 -1.01 14.13 -23.24
CA TYR A 285 -2.17 13.55 -23.89
C TYR A 285 -1.84 12.95 -25.25
N ALA A 286 -2.28 11.72 -25.46
CA ALA A 286 -2.53 11.10 -26.76
C ALA A 286 -3.57 9.99 -26.55
N PRO A 287 -4.47 9.70 -27.51
CA PRO A 287 -5.46 8.63 -27.37
C PRO A 287 -4.94 7.26 -26.87
N PRO A 288 -3.74 6.77 -27.26
CA PRO A 288 -3.18 5.53 -26.70
C PRO A 288 -2.66 5.62 -25.26
N ILE A 289 -2.58 6.81 -24.66
CA ILE A 289 -1.93 7.07 -23.36
C ILE A 289 -2.91 7.60 -22.31
N SER A 290 -3.75 8.57 -22.66
CA SER A 290 -4.67 9.26 -21.73
C SER A 290 -5.85 9.90 -22.46
N PRO A 291 -7.04 10.06 -21.84
CA PRO A 291 -8.07 10.96 -22.33
C PRO A 291 -7.63 12.43 -22.31
N VAL A 292 -8.34 13.30 -23.07
CA VAL A 292 -8.09 14.76 -23.11
C VAL A 292 -8.16 15.37 -21.71
N TRP A 293 -9.15 14.96 -20.93
CA TRP A 293 -9.26 15.30 -19.52
C TRP A 293 -8.71 14.12 -18.72
N ASP A 294 -7.47 14.23 -18.27
CA ASP A 294 -6.86 13.18 -17.44
C ASP A 294 -7.73 12.93 -16.19
N PRO A 295 -7.88 11.67 -15.75
CA PRO A 295 -8.67 11.34 -14.57
C PRO A 295 -8.31 12.12 -13.29
N LEU A 296 -7.04 12.49 -13.11
CA LEU A 296 -6.62 13.30 -11.97
C LEU A 296 -7.16 14.73 -12.06
N VAL A 297 -7.21 15.30 -13.26
CA VAL A 297 -7.79 16.63 -13.52
C VAL A 297 -9.31 16.61 -13.29
N ILE A 298 -9.99 15.52 -13.67
CA ILE A 298 -11.42 15.32 -13.39
C ILE A 298 -11.68 15.23 -11.87
N ALA A 299 -10.82 14.52 -11.14
CA ALA A 299 -10.89 14.42 -9.69
C ALA A 299 -10.70 15.80 -9.02
N ALA A 300 -9.70 16.55 -9.46
CA ALA A 300 -9.43 17.91 -8.99
C ALA A 300 -10.62 18.86 -9.25
N LYS A 301 -11.18 18.83 -10.46
CA LYS A 301 -12.40 19.59 -10.79
C LYS A 301 -13.56 19.28 -9.87
N THR A 302 -13.70 18.02 -9.48
CA THR A 302 -14.77 17.58 -8.56
C THR A 302 -14.49 18.02 -7.13
N ALA A 303 -13.23 18.01 -6.70
CA ALA A 303 -12.80 18.51 -5.39
C ALA A 303 -13.01 20.02 -5.19
N MET A 304 -13.04 20.79 -6.27
CA MET A 304 -13.29 22.25 -6.23
C MET A 304 -14.77 22.64 -6.11
N LYS A 305 -15.71 21.69 -6.16
CA LYS A 305 -17.16 21.93 -6.03
C LYS A 305 -17.61 21.83 -4.59
#